data_AF-A0AAU4DNV8-F1
#
_entry.id   AF-A0AAU4DNV8-F1
#
_cell.length_a   1.000
_cell.length_b   1.000
_cell.length_c   1.000
_cell.angle_alpha   90.00
_cell.angle_beta   90.00
_cell.angle_gamma   90.00
#
_symmetry.space_group_name_H-M   'P 1'
#
loop_
_entity.id
_entity.type
_entity.pdbx_description
1 polymer ?
#
loop_
_entity_poly.entity_id
_entity_poly.type
_entity_poly.pdbx_seq_one_letter_code
_entity_poly.pdbx_strand_id
1 'polypeptide(L)'
;MTLSPYWLRDNCPCTECRDPRNGQKLFQIGELPDGLAAVEEVERDGRLEVRWSDGHRSAYPLGWLDEAGEVDGRTEQGKRLWAAADFTRGLPEADWTAYLADPAERAAVLGAVRHLGFAVLRGVPGEDRQVLEVARTFGYVRRTNYGELFDVRIEPDPNNLAFTSAAIAPHTDNPYRDPVPTLQLLHCLRNDATGGDSGLVDGFRAADLLRTEHPADFAVLTATPVPFVFRDRRTELSAEQPLIGTDPRGRIREVRFNNRSIGTLRLPAAELDAFYAAYRRFAAITLRPELRLTFRLGPGDCLIFDNTRLLHARTAFEQDGHRHLQGCYADLDSLASTLAVLHRRSAALDTLEQLFEGEGAAEYLGEEVTMAQHMLQAGALAEAAGAPPHLVAAALLHDVGHFNGSGLELMQGRDNRHSHTGADWLGRWFGPEVTEPVRLHVAAKRYLCAVEPGYRERLSEASEYTLRVQGGPMDEREAAGFAALPGAADAVAVRRWDEQAKDAGARIPGFAHFRPLLAALMC
;
A
#
# COMPACT_ATOMS: atom_id res chain seq x y z
N MET A 1 25.41 3.04 18.08
CA MET A 1 24.81 4.21 18.75
C MET A 1 24.29 3.75 20.11
N THR A 2 24.42 4.53 21.17
CA THR A 2 23.74 4.23 22.44
C THR A 2 22.24 4.50 22.27
N LEU A 3 21.43 3.45 22.23
CA LEU A 3 19.99 3.55 22.09
C LEU A 3 19.33 3.86 23.44
N SER A 4 18.19 4.54 23.43
CA SER A 4 17.46 4.86 24.65
C SER A 4 16.84 3.59 25.27
N PRO A 5 17.08 3.30 26.57
CA PRO A 5 16.44 2.17 27.27
C PRO A 5 14.92 2.21 27.21
N TYR A 6 14.33 3.40 27.40
CA TYR A 6 12.90 3.60 27.27
C TYR A 6 12.40 3.30 25.87
N TRP A 7 13.11 3.76 24.84
CA TRP A 7 12.70 3.51 23.45
C TRP A 7 12.73 2.02 23.11
N LEU A 8 13.80 1.32 23.47
CA LEU A 8 13.91 -0.13 23.24
C LEU A 8 12.79 -0.87 23.98
N ARG A 9 12.66 -0.67 25.30
CA ARG A 9 11.65 -1.37 26.12
C ARG A 9 10.22 -1.08 25.68
N ASP A 10 9.92 0.16 25.31
CA ASP A 10 8.62 0.58 24.78
C ASP A 10 8.29 -0.05 23.41
N ASN A 11 9.32 -0.48 22.68
CA ASN A 11 9.20 -1.17 21.38
C ASN A 11 9.46 -2.68 21.46
N CYS A 12 9.42 -3.29 22.65
CA CYS A 12 9.60 -4.73 22.78
C CYS A 12 8.64 -5.50 21.84
N PRO A 13 9.14 -6.42 21.00
CA PRO A 13 8.31 -7.16 20.04
C PRO A 13 7.68 -8.44 20.62
N CYS A 14 7.88 -8.75 21.91
CA CYS A 14 7.39 -9.98 22.50
C CYS A 14 5.86 -10.01 22.63
N THR A 15 5.29 -11.20 22.75
CA THR A 15 3.84 -11.42 22.85
C THR A 15 3.22 -10.94 24.16
N GLU A 16 4.04 -10.68 25.18
CA GLU A 16 3.59 -10.02 26.42
C GLU A 16 3.43 -8.50 26.23
N CYS A 17 4.21 -7.91 25.32
CA CYS A 17 4.22 -6.48 25.07
C CYS A 17 3.34 -6.09 23.88
N ARG A 18 3.09 -7.00 22.93
CA ARG A 18 2.28 -6.75 21.72
C ARG A 18 1.34 -7.92 21.42
N ASP A 19 0.10 -7.63 21.03
CA ASP A 19 -0.84 -8.66 20.57
C ASP A 19 -0.29 -9.31 19.28
N PRO A 20 -0.11 -10.64 19.23
CA PRO A 20 0.51 -11.32 18.09
C PRO A 20 -0.30 -11.23 16.79
N ARG A 21 -1.58 -10.86 16.85
CA ARG A 21 -2.48 -10.80 15.68
C ARG A 21 -2.54 -9.40 15.07
N ASN A 22 -2.46 -8.35 15.88
CA ASN A 22 -2.64 -6.98 15.41
C ASN A 22 -1.47 -6.03 15.72
N GLY A 23 -0.47 -6.48 16.49
CA GLY A 23 0.74 -5.73 16.81
C GLY A 23 0.56 -4.57 17.79
N GLN A 24 -0.65 -4.35 18.32
CA GLN A 24 -0.93 -3.29 19.28
C GLN A 24 -0.23 -3.54 20.62
N LYS A 25 0.25 -2.47 21.25
CA LYS A 25 0.89 -2.53 22.57
C LYS A 25 -0.12 -2.97 23.63
N LEU A 26 0.32 -3.84 24.52
CA LEU A 26 -0.49 -4.41 25.61
C LEU A 26 -0.28 -3.71 26.96
N PHE A 27 0.58 -2.70 27.01
CA PHE A 27 0.87 -1.90 28.20
C PHE A 27 0.89 -0.40 27.86
N GLN A 28 0.72 0.43 28.88
CA GLN A 28 0.80 1.89 28.82
C GLN A 28 2.19 2.38 29.18
N ILE A 29 2.59 3.54 28.64
CA ILE A 29 3.94 4.10 28.89
C ILE A 29 4.25 4.33 30.37
N GLY A 30 3.24 4.67 31.17
CA GLY A 30 3.37 4.89 32.62
C GLY A 30 3.55 3.60 33.44
N GLU A 31 3.41 2.43 32.82
CA GLU A 31 3.72 1.14 33.46
C GLU A 31 5.22 0.82 33.40
N LEU A 32 5.99 1.49 32.54
CA LEU A 32 7.45 1.39 32.56
C LEU A 32 8.00 2.15 33.77
N PRO A 33 8.92 1.56 34.55
CA PRO A 33 9.42 2.20 35.75
C PRO A 33 10.31 3.42 35.44
N ASP A 34 10.34 4.35 36.39
CA ASP A 34 11.32 5.43 36.40
C ASP A 34 12.75 4.86 36.54
N GLY A 35 13.72 5.49 35.88
CA GLY A 35 15.11 5.05 35.89
C GLY A 35 15.34 3.70 35.19
N LEU A 36 14.47 3.32 34.24
CA LEU A 36 14.63 2.11 33.46
C LEU A 36 16.02 2.05 32.78
N ALA A 37 16.71 0.92 32.97
CA ALA A 37 18.04 0.69 32.42
C ALA A 37 18.14 -0.70 31.78
N ALA A 38 18.98 -0.80 30.76
CA ALA A 38 19.50 -2.08 30.29
C ALA A 38 20.54 -2.56 31.31
N VAL A 39 20.26 -3.69 31.96
CA VAL A 39 21.16 -4.32 32.95
C VAL A 39 22.16 -5.23 32.25
N GLU A 40 21.80 -5.77 31.09
CA GLU A 40 22.62 -6.66 30.29
C GLU A 40 22.19 -6.56 28.83
N GLU A 41 23.18 -6.53 27.93
CA GLU A 41 23.01 -6.47 26.48
C GLU A 41 23.92 -7.52 25.86
N VAL A 42 23.35 -8.42 25.07
CA VAL A 42 24.10 -9.50 24.39
C VAL A 42 23.66 -9.55 22.94
N GLU A 43 24.62 -9.42 22.03
CA GLU A 43 24.39 -9.69 20.62
C GLU A 43 24.60 -11.18 20.34
N ARG A 44 23.57 -11.84 19.81
CA ARG A 44 23.60 -13.27 19.49
C ARG A 44 22.66 -13.58 18.34
N ASP A 45 23.11 -14.43 17.41
CA ASP A 45 22.28 -14.96 16.32
C ASP A 45 21.54 -13.86 15.51
N GLY A 46 22.23 -12.74 15.25
CA GLY A 46 21.69 -11.59 14.50
C GLY A 46 20.67 -10.75 15.28
N ARG A 47 20.63 -10.87 16.61
CA ARG A 47 19.72 -10.13 17.49
C ARG A 47 20.46 -9.48 18.64
N LEU A 48 19.93 -8.35 19.10
CA LEU A 48 20.27 -7.76 20.39
C LEU A 48 19.29 -8.27 21.44
N GLU A 49 19.78 -9.07 22.39
CA GLU A 49 19.05 -9.48 23.59
C GLU A 49 19.33 -8.49 24.72
N VAL A 50 18.28 -7.99 25.37
CA VAL A 50 18.39 -7.02 26.46
C VAL A 50 17.64 -7.53 27.69
N ARG A 51 18.30 -7.47 28.86
CA ARG A 51 17.66 -7.66 30.16
C ARG A 51 17.50 -6.31 30.85
N TRP A 52 16.27 -6.01 31.24
CA TRP A 52 15.89 -4.72 31.80
C TRP A 52 15.91 -4.71 33.32
N SER A 53 15.99 -3.51 33.91
CA SER A 53 15.96 -3.31 35.36
C SER A 53 14.62 -3.67 36.01
N ASP A 54 13.54 -3.76 35.22
CA ASP A 54 12.24 -4.26 35.63
C ASP A 54 12.15 -5.81 35.62
N GLY A 55 13.24 -6.49 35.23
CA GLY A 55 13.31 -7.94 35.10
C GLY A 55 12.82 -8.50 33.76
N HIS A 56 12.26 -7.66 32.88
CA HIS A 56 11.79 -8.07 31.56
C HIS A 56 12.96 -8.39 30.63
N ARG A 57 12.69 -9.18 29.58
CA ARG A 57 13.66 -9.54 28.54
C ARG A 57 13.10 -9.21 27.17
N SER A 58 13.93 -8.64 26.32
CA SER A 58 13.55 -8.29 24.96
C SER A 58 14.62 -8.75 23.97
N ALA A 59 14.20 -9.10 22.76
CA ALA A 59 15.11 -9.47 21.68
C ALA A 59 14.72 -8.71 20.41
N TYR A 60 15.67 -8.01 19.81
CA TYR A 60 15.47 -7.17 18.63
C TYR A 60 16.34 -7.67 17.47
N PRO A 61 15.81 -7.86 16.26
CA PRO A 61 16.64 -8.08 15.08
C PRO A 61 17.60 -6.91 14.89
N LEU A 62 18.88 -7.17 14.61
CA LEU A 62 19.87 -6.10 14.41
C LEU A 62 19.49 -5.18 13.24
N GLY A 63 18.96 -5.75 12.16
CA GLY A 63 18.46 -4.96 11.02
C GLY A 63 17.40 -3.95 11.40
N TRP A 64 16.51 -4.28 12.35
CA TRP A 64 15.47 -3.36 12.83
C TRP A 64 16.05 -2.19 13.64
N LEU A 65 17.19 -2.39 14.30
CA LEU A 65 17.87 -1.31 15.04
C LEU A 65 18.55 -0.30 14.11
N ASP A 66 18.96 -0.75 12.93
CA ASP A 66 19.61 0.07 11.90
C ASP A 66 18.61 0.70 10.91
N GLU A 67 17.32 0.37 11.00
CA GLU A 67 16.26 0.94 10.17
C GLU A 67 16.14 2.46 10.39
N ALA A 68 16.34 3.23 9.32
CA ALA A 68 16.10 4.66 9.35
C ALA A 68 14.60 4.95 9.53
N GLY A 69 14.27 5.99 10.29
CA GLY A 69 12.88 6.42 10.47
C GLY A 69 12.21 6.74 9.14
N GLU A 70 10.94 6.36 9.01
CA GLU A 70 10.18 6.57 7.77
C GLU A 70 10.09 8.05 7.37
N VAL A 71 10.33 8.32 6.08
CA VAL A 71 10.10 9.63 5.49
C VAL A 71 8.59 9.88 5.43
N ASP A 72 8.15 11.00 5.99
CA ASP A 72 6.74 11.41 5.91
C ASP A 72 6.37 11.75 4.46
N GLY A 73 5.67 10.81 3.82
CA GLY A 73 5.17 10.89 2.45
C GLY A 73 4.17 12.02 2.18
N ARG A 74 3.77 12.78 3.20
CA ARG A 74 2.93 13.99 3.05
C ARG A 74 3.75 15.27 2.98
N THR A 75 5.01 15.24 3.38
CA THR A 75 5.91 16.41 3.33
C THR A 75 6.74 16.44 2.06
N GLU A 76 7.31 17.59 1.72
CA GLU A 76 8.22 17.79 0.59
C GLU A 76 9.37 16.75 0.53
N GLN A 77 9.79 16.17 1.66
CA GLN A 77 10.85 15.15 1.68
C GLN A 77 10.42 13.82 1.04
N GLY A 78 9.14 13.47 1.14
CA GLY A 78 8.60 12.26 0.52
C GLY A 78 8.08 12.46 -0.90
N LYS A 79 8.34 13.64 -1.49
CA LYS A 79 7.83 14.05 -2.80
C LYS A 79 8.98 14.39 -3.75
N ARG A 80 8.77 14.19 -5.05
CA ARG A 80 9.62 14.78 -6.09
C ARG A 80 9.00 16.09 -6.55
N LEU A 81 9.59 17.23 -6.15
CA LEU A 81 9.18 18.55 -6.61
C LEU A 81 9.51 18.73 -8.10
N TRP A 82 8.63 19.35 -8.87
CA TRP A 82 8.77 19.41 -10.33
C TRP A 82 8.42 20.76 -10.95
N ALA A 83 8.92 20.97 -12.17
CA ALA A 83 8.54 22.03 -13.10
C ALA A 83 7.91 21.42 -14.37
N ALA A 84 7.28 22.23 -15.22
CA ALA A 84 6.57 21.73 -16.40
C ALA A 84 7.48 20.96 -17.38
N ALA A 85 8.76 21.36 -17.47
CA ALA A 85 9.74 20.73 -18.36
C ALA A 85 10.02 19.24 -18.02
N ASP A 86 9.75 18.81 -16.78
CA ASP A 86 9.97 17.43 -16.33
C ASP A 86 9.02 16.42 -17.01
N PHE A 87 7.95 16.91 -17.65
CA PHE A 87 6.92 16.08 -18.31
C PHE A 87 6.95 16.18 -19.83
N THR A 88 8.05 16.64 -20.41
CA THR A 88 8.24 16.69 -21.88
C THR A 88 8.19 15.31 -22.55
N ARG A 89 8.45 14.24 -21.80
CA ARG A 89 8.36 12.84 -22.29
C ARG A 89 6.99 12.18 -22.07
N GLY A 90 6.04 12.89 -21.49
CA GLY A 90 4.72 12.36 -21.16
C GLY A 90 4.32 12.59 -19.70
N LEU A 91 3.03 12.40 -19.45
CA LEU A 91 2.44 12.47 -18.11
C LEU A 91 2.54 11.10 -17.42
N PRO A 92 2.48 11.04 -16.08
CA PRO A 92 2.23 9.79 -15.38
C PRO A 92 0.81 9.31 -15.70
N GLU A 93 0.69 8.31 -16.57
CA GLU A 93 -0.58 7.81 -17.06
C GLU A 93 -0.60 6.29 -17.24
N ALA A 94 -1.79 5.71 -17.16
CA ALA A 94 -2.04 4.28 -17.34
C ALA A 94 -3.41 4.04 -17.97
N ASP A 95 -3.57 2.91 -18.67
CA ASP A 95 -4.88 2.45 -19.13
C ASP A 95 -5.72 1.92 -17.96
N TRP A 96 -7.01 2.24 -17.94
CA TRP A 96 -7.94 1.84 -16.88
C TRP A 96 -8.07 0.32 -16.73
N THR A 97 -8.06 -0.42 -17.85
CA THR A 97 -8.16 -1.88 -17.83
C THR A 97 -6.88 -2.49 -17.26
N ALA A 98 -5.72 -1.98 -17.66
CA ALA A 98 -4.43 -2.40 -17.12
C ALA A 98 -4.33 -2.08 -15.61
N TYR A 99 -4.75 -0.88 -15.19
CA TYR A 99 -4.79 -0.46 -13.79
C TYR A 99 -5.66 -1.37 -12.90
N LEU A 100 -6.78 -1.86 -13.44
CA LEU A 100 -7.63 -2.80 -12.72
C LEU A 100 -7.02 -4.20 -12.67
N ALA A 101 -6.44 -4.67 -13.77
CA ALA A 101 -5.94 -6.03 -13.92
C ALA A 101 -4.58 -6.27 -13.23
N ASP A 102 -3.69 -5.28 -13.23
CA ASP A 102 -2.31 -5.43 -12.76
C ASP A 102 -2.06 -4.64 -11.45
N PRO A 103 -1.82 -5.32 -10.32
CA PRO A 103 -1.42 -4.68 -9.06
C PRO A 103 -0.18 -3.80 -9.17
N ALA A 104 0.78 -4.13 -10.05
CA ALA A 104 2.00 -3.35 -10.25
C ALA A 104 1.70 -2.03 -10.96
N GLU A 105 0.87 -2.06 -12.02
CA GLU A 105 0.40 -0.86 -12.71
C GLU A 105 -0.40 0.03 -11.75
N ARG A 106 -1.27 -0.57 -10.93
CA ARG A 106 -1.99 0.13 -9.87
C ARG A 106 -1.03 0.82 -8.90
N ALA A 107 0.00 0.09 -8.42
CA ALA A 107 1.00 0.63 -7.52
C ALA A 107 1.79 1.79 -8.17
N ALA A 108 2.12 1.69 -9.45
CA ALA A 108 2.81 2.75 -10.19
C ALA A 108 1.96 4.03 -10.27
N VAL A 109 0.66 3.93 -10.58
CA VAL A 109 -0.26 5.08 -10.62
C VAL A 109 -0.41 5.72 -9.25
N LEU A 110 -0.73 4.93 -8.21
CA LEU A 110 -0.89 5.47 -6.85
C LEU A 110 0.44 6.02 -6.32
N GLY A 111 1.55 5.38 -6.66
CA GLY A 111 2.91 5.85 -6.41
C GLY A 111 3.17 7.20 -7.07
N ALA A 112 2.77 7.39 -8.33
CA ALA A 112 2.89 8.67 -9.03
C ALA A 112 2.06 9.76 -8.37
N VAL A 113 0.81 9.50 -7.97
CA VAL A 113 0.01 10.46 -7.18
C VAL A 113 0.72 10.79 -5.86
N ARG A 114 1.26 9.79 -5.15
CA ARG A 114 1.96 10.01 -3.89
C ARG A 114 3.25 10.83 -4.07
N HIS A 115 4.05 10.59 -5.09
CA HIS A 115 5.39 11.20 -5.24
C HIS A 115 5.38 12.47 -6.10
N LEU A 116 4.61 12.48 -7.18
CA LEU A 116 4.48 13.60 -8.13
C LEU A 116 3.26 14.48 -7.85
N GLY A 117 2.29 13.98 -7.08
CA GLY A 117 1.07 14.71 -6.76
C GLY A 117 -0.06 14.50 -7.77
N PHE A 118 0.14 13.79 -8.88
CA PHE A 118 -0.94 13.45 -9.82
C PHE A 118 -0.64 12.23 -10.70
N ALA A 119 -1.70 11.70 -11.30
CA ALA A 119 -1.67 10.73 -12.41
C ALA A 119 -2.95 10.82 -13.25
N VAL A 120 -2.90 10.33 -14.50
CA VAL A 120 -4.05 10.29 -15.42
C VAL A 120 -4.39 8.82 -15.76
N LEU A 121 -5.62 8.41 -15.48
CA LEU A 121 -6.15 7.14 -15.98
C LEU A 121 -6.85 7.36 -17.31
N ARG A 122 -6.44 6.64 -18.34
CA ARG A 122 -6.99 6.68 -19.70
C ARG A 122 -8.06 5.60 -19.87
N GLY A 123 -9.06 5.84 -20.71
CA GLY A 123 -10.05 4.81 -21.06
C GLY A 123 -11.01 4.42 -19.92
N VAL A 124 -11.19 5.28 -18.91
CA VAL A 124 -12.23 5.11 -17.89
C VAL A 124 -13.61 5.26 -18.56
N PRO A 125 -14.56 4.33 -18.37
CA PRO A 125 -15.87 4.39 -19.04
C PRO A 125 -16.53 5.77 -18.90
N GLY A 126 -16.99 6.36 -20.01
CA GLY A 126 -17.64 7.68 -20.06
C GLY A 126 -19.08 7.68 -19.53
N GLU A 127 -19.32 6.94 -18.44
CA GLU A 127 -20.62 6.75 -17.80
C GLU A 127 -20.76 7.62 -16.56
N ASP A 128 -22.00 7.93 -16.19
CA ASP A 128 -22.32 8.70 -14.99
C ASP A 128 -21.75 8.02 -13.73
N ARG A 129 -21.13 8.80 -12.85
CA ARG A 129 -20.55 8.37 -11.55
C ARG A 129 -19.31 7.47 -11.63
N GLN A 130 -18.74 7.22 -12.81
CA GLN A 130 -17.57 6.35 -12.94
C GLN A 130 -16.35 6.85 -12.14
N VAL A 131 -16.21 8.16 -11.93
CA VAL A 131 -15.18 8.75 -11.04
C VAL A 131 -15.25 8.22 -9.60
N LEU A 132 -16.44 7.82 -9.12
CA LEU A 132 -16.60 7.22 -7.80
C LEU A 132 -16.03 5.80 -7.76
N GLU A 133 -16.20 5.03 -8.84
CA GLU A 133 -15.60 3.70 -8.94
C GLU A 133 -14.07 3.78 -8.98
N VAL A 134 -13.52 4.78 -9.68
CA VAL A 134 -12.08 5.06 -9.63
C VAL A 134 -11.62 5.31 -8.19
N ALA A 135 -12.28 6.19 -7.44
CA ALA A 135 -11.92 6.45 -6.04
C ALA A 135 -12.01 5.18 -5.15
N ARG A 136 -12.98 4.30 -5.40
CA ARG A 136 -13.15 3.03 -4.64
C ARG A 136 -12.05 2.01 -4.88
N THR A 137 -11.27 2.12 -5.95
CA THR A 137 -10.15 1.19 -6.22
C THR A 137 -8.97 1.35 -5.25
N PHE A 138 -8.86 2.51 -4.58
CA PHE A 138 -7.77 2.82 -3.65
C PHE A 138 -8.23 3.42 -2.32
N GLY A 139 -9.54 3.58 -2.10
CA GLY A 139 -10.03 4.19 -0.87
C GLY A 139 -11.52 4.47 -0.85
N TYR A 140 -11.87 5.56 -0.18
CA TYR A 140 -13.25 5.96 0.06
C TYR A 140 -13.52 7.35 -0.53
N VAL A 141 -14.74 7.53 -1.05
CA VAL A 141 -15.20 8.84 -1.50
C VAL A 141 -15.49 9.72 -0.28
N ARG A 142 -14.89 10.91 -0.25
CA ARG A 142 -15.19 11.93 0.74
C ARG A 142 -16.45 12.69 0.34
N ARG A 143 -17.55 12.38 1.02
CA ARG A 143 -18.82 13.09 0.85
C ARG A 143 -18.73 14.52 1.41
N THR A 144 -19.26 15.49 0.67
CA THR A 144 -19.33 16.91 1.06
C THR A 144 -20.77 17.43 0.98
N ASN A 145 -21.00 18.74 1.23
CA ASN A 145 -22.30 19.37 0.94
C ASN A 145 -22.62 19.42 -0.55
N TYR A 146 -21.63 19.24 -1.44
CA TYR A 146 -21.86 19.04 -2.87
C TYR A 146 -22.32 17.62 -3.21
N GLY A 147 -22.33 16.70 -2.23
CA GLY A 147 -22.59 15.28 -2.42
C GLY A 147 -21.31 14.45 -2.46
N GLU A 148 -21.44 13.21 -2.94
CA GLU A 148 -20.31 12.34 -3.27
C GLU A 148 -19.67 12.70 -4.62
N LEU A 149 -20.43 13.38 -5.47
CA LEU A 149 -20.16 13.70 -6.86
C LEU A 149 -20.58 15.14 -7.12
N PHE A 150 -19.81 15.87 -7.92
CA PHE A 150 -20.21 17.17 -8.44
C PHE A 150 -19.93 17.25 -9.95
N ASP A 151 -20.82 17.91 -10.69
CA ASP A 151 -20.68 18.11 -12.14
C ASP A 151 -19.98 19.44 -12.42
N VAL A 152 -18.96 19.42 -13.28
CA VAL A 152 -18.29 20.62 -13.81
C VAL A 152 -18.71 20.81 -15.27
N ARG A 153 -19.79 21.57 -15.45
CA ARG A 153 -20.37 21.98 -16.74
C ARG A 153 -20.84 23.43 -16.65
N ILE A 154 -21.11 24.07 -17.79
CA ILE A 154 -21.69 25.42 -17.79
C ILE A 154 -23.13 25.33 -17.27
N GLU A 155 -23.45 26.15 -16.27
CA GLU A 155 -24.80 26.28 -15.73
C GLU A 155 -25.40 27.66 -16.06
N PRO A 156 -26.73 27.77 -16.31
CA PRO A 156 -27.37 29.05 -16.63
C PRO A 156 -27.35 30.09 -15.49
N ASP A 157 -27.23 29.64 -14.23
CA ASP A 157 -27.15 30.50 -13.02
C ASP A 157 -26.07 29.96 -12.05
N PRO A 158 -24.77 30.19 -12.35
CA PRO A 158 -23.68 29.50 -11.67
C PRO A 158 -23.40 30.10 -10.28
N ASN A 159 -23.46 29.26 -9.23
CA ASN A 159 -23.07 29.66 -7.86
C ASN A 159 -21.53 29.60 -7.62
N ASN A 160 -20.77 29.16 -8.62
CA ASN A 160 -19.32 29.00 -8.58
C ASN A 160 -18.70 29.29 -9.95
N LEU A 161 -17.57 30.00 -9.98
CA LEU A 161 -16.81 30.30 -11.20
C LEU A 161 -16.40 29.05 -11.99
N ALA A 162 -16.28 27.88 -11.33
CA ALA A 162 -16.07 26.59 -11.97
C ALA A 162 -17.08 26.30 -13.11
N PHE A 163 -18.30 26.83 -12.99
CA PHE A 163 -19.42 26.64 -13.93
C PHE A 163 -19.54 27.73 -15.00
N THR A 164 -18.48 28.53 -15.20
CA THR A 164 -18.39 29.59 -16.25
C THR A 164 -17.35 29.23 -17.31
N SER A 165 -17.26 29.99 -18.42
CA SER A 165 -16.23 29.82 -19.47
C SER A 165 -14.90 30.57 -19.22
N ALA A 166 -14.82 31.36 -18.15
CA ALA A 166 -13.64 32.15 -17.83
C ALA A 166 -12.43 31.28 -17.44
N ALA A 167 -11.21 31.79 -17.60
CA ALA A 167 -10.03 31.11 -17.08
C ALA A 167 -10.09 31.02 -15.54
N ILE A 168 -9.68 29.87 -15.00
CA ILE A 168 -9.58 29.67 -13.56
C ILE A 168 -8.09 29.66 -13.21
N ALA A 169 -7.66 30.65 -12.43
CA ALA A 169 -6.29 30.74 -11.95
C ALA A 169 -5.93 29.55 -11.04
N PRO A 170 -4.63 29.19 -10.92
CA PRO A 170 -4.18 28.11 -10.04
C PRO A 170 -4.73 28.26 -8.62
N HIS A 171 -5.35 27.19 -8.12
CA HIS A 171 -5.89 27.15 -6.76
C HIS A 171 -5.95 25.74 -6.20
N THR A 172 -6.10 25.63 -4.89
CA THR A 172 -6.53 24.39 -4.22
C THR A 172 -8.01 24.46 -3.85
N ASP A 173 -8.65 23.30 -3.80
CA ASP A 173 -10.07 23.20 -3.51
C ASP A 173 -10.36 23.17 -2.01
N ASN A 174 -11.45 23.83 -1.64
CA ASN A 174 -12.06 23.73 -0.32
C ASN A 174 -11.12 24.06 0.87
N PRO A 175 -10.26 25.11 0.82
CA PRO A 175 -9.37 25.42 1.95
C PRO A 175 -10.13 25.87 3.22
N TYR A 176 -11.44 26.14 3.11
CA TYR A 176 -12.38 26.40 4.20
C TYR A 176 -12.84 25.15 4.96
N ARG A 177 -12.32 23.96 4.63
CA ARG A 177 -12.57 22.72 5.39
C ARG A 177 -11.35 22.34 6.23
N ASP A 178 -11.63 21.82 7.41
CA ASP A 178 -10.62 21.22 8.29
C ASP A 178 -11.15 19.88 8.84
N PRO A 179 -10.64 18.72 8.38
CA PRO A 179 -9.56 18.57 7.41
C PRO A 179 -9.99 18.91 5.96
N VAL A 180 -9.06 19.46 5.17
CA VAL A 180 -9.27 19.70 3.73
C VAL A 180 -9.34 18.36 2.97
N PRO A 181 -10.17 18.21 1.92
CA PRO A 181 -10.08 17.12 0.96
C PRO A 181 -8.65 16.97 0.45
N THR A 182 -8.04 15.80 0.67
CA THR A 182 -6.62 15.64 0.37
C THR A 182 -6.37 15.14 -1.06
N LEU A 183 -7.34 14.47 -1.66
CA LEU A 183 -7.35 14.14 -3.09
C LEU A 183 -8.57 14.75 -3.78
N GLN A 184 -8.39 15.13 -5.04
CA GLN A 184 -9.48 15.43 -5.97
C GLN A 184 -9.33 14.57 -7.23
N LEU A 185 -10.46 14.11 -7.75
CA LEU A 185 -10.55 13.40 -9.01
C LEU A 185 -11.41 14.19 -9.97
N LEU A 186 -11.03 14.22 -11.24
CA LEU A 186 -11.77 14.85 -12.33
C LEU A 186 -11.80 13.93 -13.55
N HIS A 187 -12.97 13.36 -13.83
CA HIS A 187 -13.21 12.48 -14.96
C HIS A 187 -13.95 13.20 -16.08
N CYS A 188 -13.40 13.16 -17.28
CA CYS A 188 -13.96 13.83 -18.44
C CYS A 188 -14.96 12.92 -19.15
N LEU A 189 -16.24 13.32 -19.16
CA LEU A 189 -17.29 12.63 -19.91
C LEU A 189 -17.41 13.17 -21.33
N ARG A 190 -17.28 14.49 -21.50
CA ARG A 190 -17.31 15.19 -22.80
C ARG A 190 -16.38 16.40 -22.78
N ASN A 191 -15.65 16.62 -23.87
CA ASN A 191 -14.82 17.81 -24.03
C ASN A 191 -14.64 18.19 -25.51
N ASP A 192 -15.70 18.73 -26.09
CA ASP A 192 -15.78 19.12 -27.50
C ASP A 192 -15.50 20.62 -27.71
N ALA A 193 -15.30 21.39 -26.64
CA ALA A 193 -15.12 22.83 -26.69
C ALA A 193 -13.68 23.24 -27.04
N THR A 194 -13.50 24.35 -27.76
CA THR A 194 -12.17 24.91 -28.05
C THR A 194 -11.57 25.55 -26.78
N GLY A 195 -10.36 25.12 -26.39
CA GLY A 195 -9.72 25.53 -25.14
C GLY A 195 -10.16 24.70 -23.93
N GLY A 196 -10.06 25.25 -22.72
CA GLY A 196 -10.54 24.58 -21.49
C GLY A 196 -9.63 23.47 -20.98
N ASP A 197 -8.37 23.56 -21.37
CA ASP A 197 -7.28 22.67 -20.99
C ASP A 197 -7.03 22.79 -19.48
N SER A 198 -6.69 21.65 -18.90
CA SER A 198 -6.34 21.52 -17.49
C SER A 198 -4.94 22.07 -17.25
N GLY A 199 -4.76 22.75 -16.13
CA GLY A 199 -3.47 23.22 -15.67
C GLY A 199 -3.13 22.66 -14.29
N LEU A 200 -1.87 22.28 -14.07
CA LEU A 200 -1.33 21.92 -12.76
C LEU A 200 -0.08 22.75 -12.47
N VAL A 201 0.06 23.15 -11.20
CA VAL A 201 1.24 23.79 -10.64
C VAL A 201 1.61 23.07 -9.36
N ASP A 202 2.88 22.67 -9.23
CA ASP A 202 3.39 22.10 -7.99
C ASP A 202 3.51 23.18 -6.91
N GLY A 203 2.53 23.21 -6.00
CA GLY A 203 2.50 24.19 -4.91
C GLY A 203 3.66 24.05 -3.95
N PHE A 204 4.20 22.83 -3.76
CA PHE A 204 5.38 22.64 -2.91
C PHE A 204 6.62 23.20 -3.59
N ARG A 205 6.76 23.01 -4.91
CA ARG A 205 7.84 23.67 -5.67
C ARG A 205 7.72 25.19 -5.61
N ALA A 206 6.52 25.74 -5.77
CA ALA A 206 6.31 27.19 -5.66
C ALA A 206 6.65 27.70 -4.25
N ALA A 207 6.29 26.95 -3.20
CA ALA A 207 6.57 27.30 -1.81
C ALA A 207 8.07 27.21 -1.50
N ASP A 208 8.76 26.21 -2.04
CA ASP A 208 10.22 26.05 -1.94
C ASP A 208 10.98 27.18 -2.64
N LEU A 209 10.49 27.62 -3.82
CA LEU A 209 11.02 28.80 -4.50
C LEU A 209 10.81 30.07 -3.66
N LEU A 210 9.63 30.25 -3.05
CA LEU A 210 9.40 31.36 -2.13
C LEU A 210 10.35 31.31 -0.93
N ARG A 211 10.54 30.12 -0.32
CA ARG A 211 11.47 29.92 0.79
C ARG A 211 12.90 30.30 0.43
N THR A 212 13.34 29.95 -0.78
CA THR A 212 14.71 30.17 -1.25
C THR A 212 14.94 31.61 -1.71
N GLU A 213 14.04 32.17 -2.51
CA GLU A 213 14.18 33.50 -3.11
C GLU A 213 13.78 34.62 -2.13
N HIS A 214 12.81 34.35 -1.25
CA HIS A 214 12.18 35.33 -0.38
C HIS A 214 11.81 34.73 1.00
N PRO A 215 12.82 34.32 1.82
CA PRO A 215 12.58 33.60 3.07
C PRO A 215 11.71 34.35 4.09
N ALA A 216 11.76 35.69 4.10
CA ALA A 216 10.90 36.50 4.95
C ALA A 216 9.41 36.38 4.57
N ASP A 217 9.11 36.39 3.26
CA ASP A 217 7.74 36.21 2.76
C ASP A 217 7.24 34.79 3.04
N PHE A 218 8.11 33.79 2.89
CA PHE A 218 7.80 32.41 3.26
C PHE A 218 7.42 32.31 4.74
N ALA A 219 8.20 32.91 5.64
CA ALA A 219 7.91 32.94 7.07
C ALA A 219 6.56 33.61 7.38
N VAL A 220 6.21 34.69 6.67
CA VAL A 220 4.89 35.32 6.80
C VAL A 220 3.77 34.37 6.37
N LEU A 221 3.91 33.69 5.23
CA LEU A 221 2.86 32.81 4.70
C LEU A 221 2.73 31.48 5.44
N THR A 222 3.73 31.06 6.20
CA THR A 222 3.66 29.88 7.07
C THR A 222 3.14 30.20 8.48
N ALA A 223 3.36 31.42 8.96
CA ALA A 223 2.97 31.82 10.32
C ALA A 223 1.60 32.50 10.40
N THR A 224 1.12 33.15 9.33
CA THR A 224 -0.13 33.91 9.35
C THR A 224 -1.34 33.00 9.16
N PRO A 225 -2.23 32.85 10.17
CA PRO A 225 -3.47 32.11 10.01
C PRO A 225 -4.43 32.90 9.10
N VAL A 226 -4.92 32.28 8.04
CA VAL A 226 -5.83 32.90 7.09
C VAL A 226 -7.22 32.30 7.24
N PRO A 227 -8.26 33.11 7.49
CA PRO A 227 -9.62 32.61 7.49
C PRO A 227 -10.01 32.27 6.04
N PHE A 228 -10.48 31.05 5.82
CA PHE A 228 -11.14 30.63 4.60
C PHE A 228 -12.61 30.39 4.90
N VAL A 229 -13.51 30.89 4.04
CA VAL A 229 -14.95 30.83 4.26
C VAL A 229 -15.69 30.42 2.98
N PHE A 230 -16.68 29.55 3.13
CA PHE A 230 -17.69 29.24 2.13
C PHE A 230 -19.08 29.36 2.76
N ARG A 231 -20.02 30.01 2.06
CA ARG A 231 -21.41 30.19 2.51
C ARG A 231 -22.37 30.03 1.34
N ASP A 232 -23.39 29.21 1.51
CA ASP A 232 -24.57 29.13 0.66
C ASP A 232 -25.86 29.12 1.52
N ARG A 233 -27.03 28.87 0.92
CA ARG A 233 -28.33 28.86 1.62
C ARG A 233 -28.45 27.81 2.73
N ARG A 234 -27.65 26.74 2.69
CA ARG A 234 -27.76 25.55 3.57
C ARG A 234 -26.46 25.21 4.28
N THR A 235 -25.35 25.82 3.88
CA THR A 235 -24.00 25.44 4.31
C THR A 235 -23.18 26.69 4.64
N GLU A 236 -22.54 26.67 5.80
CA GLU A 236 -21.48 27.61 6.17
C GLU A 236 -20.27 26.80 6.67
N LEU A 237 -19.12 27.00 6.05
CA LEU A 237 -17.86 26.33 6.37
C LEU A 237 -16.77 27.37 6.55
N SER A 238 -15.92 27.15 7.55
CA SER A 238 -14.75 27.98 7.77
C SER A 238 -13.60 27.17 8.34
N ALA A 239 -12.38 27.54 7.93
CA ALA A 239 -11.14 27.07 8.53
C ALA A 239 -10.16 28.24 8.63
N GLU A 240 -9.33 28.26 9.66
CA GLU A 240 -8.28 29.27 9.82
C GLU A 240 -6.92 28.57 9.77
N GLN A 241 -6.22 28.75 8.66
CA GLN A 241 -5.02 27.97 8.33
C GLN A 241 -4.04 28.85 7.52
N PRO A 242 -2.72 28.65 7.61
CA PRO A 242 -1.76 29.38 6.78
C PRO A 242 -1.90 28.99 5.30
N LEU A 243 -1.40 29.86 4.42
CA LEU A 243 -1.33 29.55 2.97
C LEU A 243 -0.36 28.41 2.70
N ILE A 244 0.72 28.31 3.48
CA ILE A 244 1.72 27.24 3.39
C ILE A 244 1.79 26.56 4.76
N GLY A 245 1.25 25.35 4.86
CA GLY A 245 1.37 24.52 6.05
C GLY A 245 2.73 23.84 6.11
N THR A 246 3.36 23.88 7.29
CA THR A 246 4.59 23.12 7.58
C THR A 246 4.36 22.11 8.68
N ASP A 247 5.15 21.04 8.69
CA ASP A 247 5.18 20.11 9.80
C ASP A 247 6.00 20.68 10.99
N PRO A 248 6.04 20.00 12.15
CA PRO A 248 6.81 20.47 13.30
C PRO A 248 8.32 20.62 13.07
N ARG A 249 8.86 20.10 11.96
CA ARG A 249 10.26 20.24 11.55
C ARG A 249 10.45 21.34 10.49
N GLY A 250 9.41 22.11 10.17
CA GLY A 250 9.44 23.19 9.19
C GLY A 250 9.41 22.72 7.72
N ARG A 251 9.10 21.44 7.47
CA ARG A 251 8.99 20.88 6.11
C ARG A 251 7.63 21.25 5.53
N ILE A 252 7.59 21.68 4.26
CA ILE A 252 6.31 21.98 3.60
C ILE A 252 5.47 20.72 3.55
N ARG A 253 4.22 20.82 3.99
CA ARG A 253 3.25 19.72 4.10
C ARG A 253 1.96 19.99 3.34
N GLU A 254 1.62 21.26 3.14
CA GLU A 254 0.32 21.65 2.58
C GLU A 254 0.37 23.05 1.98
N VAL A 255 -0.42 23.28 0.92
CA VAL A 255 -0.70 24.60 0.35
C VAL A 255 -2.20 24.83 0.29
N ARG A 256 -2.68 25.90 0.91
CA ARG A 256 -4.07 26.38 0.82
C ARG A 256 -4.09 27.70 0.07
N PHE A 257 -4.46 27.66 -1.20
CA PHE A 257 -4.40 28.83 -2.06
C PHE A 257 -5.67 28.93 -2.90
N ASN A 258 -6.66 29.68 -2.41
CA ASN A 258 -7.89 29.93 -3.17
C ASN A 258 -8.44 31.32 -2.84
N ASN A 259 -8.14 32.27 -3.72
CA ASN A 259 -8.49 33.68 -3.56
C ASN A 259 -10.00 33.91 -3.39
N ARG A 260 -10.85 33.03 -3.94
CA ARG A 260 -12.32 33.17 -3.91
C ARG A 260 -12.92 32.88 -2.53
N SER A 261 -12.15 32.21 -1.67
CA SER A 261 -12.60 31.78 -0.35
C SER A 261 -11.79 32.37 0.79
N ILE A 262 -10.83 33.26 0.52
CA ILE A 262 -10.15 34.01 1.59
C ILE A 262 -11.16 34.95 2.25
N GLY A 263 -11.32 34.80 3.56
CA GLY A 263 -12.12 35.66 4.43
C GLY A 263 -11.36 36.93 4.83
N THR A 264 -11.96 37.70 5.75
CA THR A 264 -11.38 38.97 6.20
C THR A 264 -10.28 38.73 7.22
N LEU A 265 -9.02 38.96 6.86
CA LEU A 265 -7.92 39.05 7.83
C LEU A 265 -8.09 40.30 8.72
N ARG A 266 -7.87 40.14 10.02
CA ARG A 266 -7.97 41.21 11.02
C ARG A 266 -6.69 41.26 11.84
N LEU A 267 -5.65 41.88 11.27
CA LEU A 267 -4.32 42.04 11.87
C LEU A 267 -3.90 43.52 11.87
N PRO A 268 -2.88 43.91 12.65
CA PRO A 268 -2.27 45.24 12.55
C PRO A 268 -1.82 45.58 11.12
N ALA A 269 -1.84 46.86 10.76
CA ALA A 269 -1.58 47.33 9.39
C ALA A 269 -0.23 46.84 8.84
N ALA A 270 0.84 46.90 9.64
CA ALA A 270 2.16 46.44 9.24
C ALA A 270 2.21 44.93 8.92
N GLU A 271 1.46 44.11 9.66
CA GLU A 271 1.36 42.67 9.41
C GLU A 271 0.51 42.38 8.16
N LEU A 272 -0.57 43.15 7.95
CA LEU A 272 -1.36 43.06 6.71
C LEU A 272 -0.52 43.44 5.49
N ASP A 273 0.27 44.51 5.55
CA ASP A 273 1.13 44.93 4.45
C ASP A 273 2.18 43.85 4.11
N ALA A 274 2.80 43.25 5.14
CA ALA A 274 3.73 42.14 4.97
C ALA A 274 3.04 40.91 4.38
N PHE A 275 1.85 40.55 4.88
CA PHE A 275 1.05 39.44 4.35
C PHE A 275 0.69 39.65 2.88
N TYR A 276 0.16 40.82 2.51
CA TYR A 276 -0.23 41.08 1.13
C TYR A 276 0.97 41.17 0.18
N ALA A 277 2.13 41.66 0.64
CA ALA A 277 3.36 41.61 -0.15
C ALA A 277 3.77 40.16 -0.44
N ALA A 278 3.81 39.31 0.60
CA ALA A 278 4.16 37.90 0.49
C ALA A 278 3.13 37.11 -0.35
N TYR A 279 1.84 37.34 -0.13
CA TYR A 279 0.75 36.71 -0.86
C TYR A 279 0.80 37.03 -2.35
N ARG A 280 1.01 38.30 -2.72
CA ARG A 280 1.19 38.71 -4.12
C ARG A 280 2.42 38.07 -4.74
N ARG A 281 3.51 37.94 -3.98
CA ARG A 281 4.74 37.31 -4.47
C ARG A 281 4.55 35.83 -4.72
N PHE A 282 3.91 35.11 -3.81
CA PHE A 282 3.58 33.71 -3.99
C PHE A 282 2.64 33.50 -5.19
N ALA A 283 1.61 34.34 -5.34
CA ALA A 283 0.75 34.33 -6.52
C ALA A 283 1.55 34.49 -7.82
N ALA A 284 2.49 35.43 -7.87
CA ALA A 284 3.35 35.63 -9.04
C ALA A 284 4.23 34.41 -9.35
N ILE A 285 4.78 33.74 -8.33
CA ILE A 285 5.52 32.48 -8.50
C ILE A 285 4.62 31.41 -9.14
N THR A 286 3.40 31.20 -8.64
CA THR A 286 2.48 30.18 -9.19
C THR A 286 2.07 30.42 -10.65
N LEU A 287 2.23 31.65 -11.15
CA LEU A 287 1.90 32.03 -12.52
C LEU A 287 3.08 31.93 -13.49
N ARG A 288 4.29 31.64 -13.00
CA ARG A 288 5.50 31.47 -13.82
C ARG A 288 5.27 30.37 -14.89
N PRO A 289 5.47 30.66 -16.18
CA PRO A 289 5.18 29.71 -17.27
C PRO A 289 5.90 28.36 -17.10
N GLU A 290 7.13 28.38 -16.61
CA GLU A 290 7.95 27.18 -16.38
C GLU A 290 7.39 26.23 -15.31
N LEU A 291 6.50 26.71 -14.43
CA LEU A 291 5.86 25.88 -13.40
C LEU A 291 4.48 25.35 -13.81
N ARG A 292 3.94 25.84 -14.94
CA ARG A 292 2.55 25.55 -15.36
C ARG A 292 2.52 24.40 -16.35
N LEU A 293 2.22 23.21 -15.86
CA LEU A 293 1.91 22.07 -16.71
C LEU A 293 0.50 22.23 -17.29
N THR A 294 0.35 22.24 -18.61
CA THR A 294 -0.95 22.38 -19.29
C THR A 294 -1.18 21.17 -20.21
N PHE A 295 -2.36 20.57 -20.12
CA PHE A 295 -2.73 19.39 -20.90
C PHE A 295 -4.25 19.29 -21.07
N ARG A 296 -4.69 18.59 -22.11
CA ARG A 296 -6.11 18.38 -22.39
C ARG A 296 -6.57 17.02 -21.86
N LEU A 297 -7.72 17.00 -21.17
CA LEU A 297 -8.44 15.79 -20.83
C LEU A 297 -9.48 15.51 -21.92
N GLY A 298 -9.37 14.38 -22.60
CA GLY A 298 -10.36 13.84 -23.52
C GLY A 298 -11.41 12.98 -22.81
N PRO A 299 -12.51 12.62 -23.49
CA PRO A 299 -13.50 11.69 -22.96
C PRO A 299 -12.86 10.39 -22.49
N GLY A 300 -13.17 9.98 -21.26
CA GLY A 300 -12.62 8.79 -20.61
C GLY A 300 -11.32 9.01 -19.85
N ASP A 301 -10.73 10.21 -19.88
CA ASP A 301 -9.60 10.53 -19.01
C ASP A 301 -10.06 10.90 -17.60
N CYS A 302 -9.42 10.31 -16.58
CA CYS A 302 -9.63 10.65 -15.19
C CYS A 302 -8.33 11.12 -14.55
N LEU A 303 -8.27 12.39 -14.17
CA LEU A 303 -7.16 12.97 -13.43
C LEU A 303 -7.34 12.73 -11.94
N ILE A 304 -6.34 12.18 -11.26
CA ILE A 304 -6.26 12.04 -9.80
C ILE A 304 -5.13 12.93 -9.32
N PHE A 305 -5.38 13.80 -8.33
CA PHE A 305 -4.33 14.68 -7.81
C PHE A 305 -4.44 15.02 -6.31
N ASP A 306 -3.28 15.29 -5.72
CA ASP A 306 -3.05 15.73 -4.35
C ASP A 306 -3.47 17.19 -4.19
N ASN A 307 -4.67 17.41 -3.67
CA ASN A 307 -5.25 18.73 -3.46
C ASN A 307 -4.61 19.49 -2.27
N THR A 308 -3.79 18.83 -1.46
CA THR A 308 -2.96 19.51 -0.44
C THR A 308 -1.67 20.08 -1.01
N ARG A 309 -1.30 19.67 -2.23
CA ARG A 309 -0.03 20.05 -2.88
C ARG A 309 -0.24 20.81 -4.18
N LEU A 310 -1.00 20.24 -5.11
CA LEU A 310 -1.12 20.79 -6.45
C LEU A 310 -2.20 21.86 -6.50
N LEU A 311 -1.82 23.01 -7.07
CA LEU A 311 -2.80 23.98 -7.52
C LEU A 311 -3.25 23.56 -8.91
N HIS A 312 -4.55 23.55 -9.14
CA HIS A 312 -5.14 23.25 -10.44
C HIS A 312 -5.79 24.50 -11.04
N ALA A 313 -5.81 24.53 -12.37
CA ALA A 313 -6.26 25.67 -13.17
C ALA A 313 -6.99 25.17 -14.41
N ARG A 314 -7.65 26.10 -15.09
CA ARG A 314 -8.27 25.84 -16.40
C ARG A 314 -8.06 27.04 -17.30
N THR A 315 -7.67 26.82 -18.55
CA THR A 315 -7.67 27.89 -19.56
C THR A 315 -9.10 28.34 -19.87
N ALA A 316 -9.24 29.53 -20.46
CA ALA A 316 -10.54 29.94 -20.99
C ALA A 316 -10.95 29.00 -22.13
N PHE A 317 -12.25 28.91 -22.39
CA PHE A 317 -12.78 28.11 -23.50
C PHE A 317 -13.95 28.80 -24.18
N GLU A 318 -14.14 28.47 -25.45
CA GLU A 318 -15.26 28.95 -26.24
C GLU A 318 -16.53 28.16 -25.86
N GLN A 319 -17.70 28.80 -25.95
CA GLN A 319 -18.98 28.13 -25.72
C GLN A 319 -19.50 27.47 -27.02
N ASP A 320 -18.58 26.93 -27.81
CA ASP A 320 -18.80 26.34 -29.14
C ASP A 320 -19.08 24.83 -29.09
N GLY A 321 -18.92 24.20 -27.91
CA GLY A 321 -19.11 22.77 -27.71
C GLY A 321 -19.54 22.38 -26.29
N HIS A 322 -19.69 21.08 -26.06
CA HIS A 322 -20.08 20.52 -24.76
C HIS A 322 -18.84 20.17 -23.93
N ARG A 323 -18.79 20.65 -22.69
CA ARG A 323 -17.76 20.29 -21.71
C ARG A 323 -18.43 19.81 -20.43
N HIS A 324 -18.17 18.56 -20.05
CA HIS A 324 -18.73 17.95 -18.85
C HIS A 324 -17.67 17.05 -18.21
N LEU A 325 -17.20 17.48 -17.04
CA LEU A 325 -16.39 16.64 -16.16
C LEU A 325 -17.20 16.30 -14.92
N GLN A 326 -16.93 15.14 -14.34
CA GLN A 326 -17.44 14.73 -13.04
C GLN A 326 -16.29 14.69 -12.05
N GLY A 327 -16.50 15.32 -10.90
CA GLY A 327 -15.52 15.38 -9.84
C GLY A 327 -15.99 14.70 -8.56
N CYS A 328 -15.04 14.15 -7.83
CA CYS A 328 -15.23 13.71 -6.46
C CYS A 328 -13.97 13.99 -5.63
N TYR A 329 -14.09 13.83 -4.32
CA TYR A 329 -12.97 13.95 -3.40
C TYR A 329 -12.69 12.59 -2.75
N ALA A 330 -11.42 12.36 -2.40
CA ALA A 330 -10.96 11.18 -1.67
C ALA A 330 -9.82 11.58 -0.74
N ASP A 331 -9.16 10.59 -0.12
CA ASP A 331 -8.08 10.86 0.83
C ASP A 331 -6.77 10.11 0.63
N LEU A 332 -5.67 10.82 0.88
CA LEU A 332 -4.30 10.36 0.73
C LEU A 332 -3.95 9.20 1.67
N ASP A 333 -4.54 9.11 2.86
CA ASP A 333 -4.26 8.00 3.79
C ASP A 333 -4.76 6.67 3.22
N SER A 334 -5.94 6.66 2.60
CA SER A 334 -6.49 5.47 1.97
C SER A 334 -5.64 5.06 0.77
N LEU A 335 -5.26 6.01 -0.09
CA LEU A 335 -4.33 5.77 -1.19
C LEU A 335 -2.98 5.22 -0.70
N ALA A 336 -2.41 5.81 0.35
CA ALA A 336 -1.14 5.37 0.92
C ALA A 336 -1.25 3.97 1.54
N SER A 337 -2.38 3.64 2.16
CA SER A 337 -2.68 2.31 2.69
C SER A 337 -2.72 1.26 1.58
N THR A 338 -3.52 1.51 0.52
CA THR A 338 -3.57 0.60 -0.63
C THR A 338 -2.19 0.42 -1.27
N LEU A 339 -1.43 1.50 -1.46
CA LEU A 339 -0.08 1.42 -2.01
C LEU A 339 0.87 0.58 -1.11
N ALA A 340 0.80 0.75 0.21
CA ALA A 340 1.61 -0.03 1.16
C ALA A 340 1.25 -1.52 1.10
N VAL A 341 -0.04 -1.87 0.98
CA VAL A 341 -0.47 -3.26 0.80
C VAL A 341 0.04 -3.84 -0.51
N LEU A 342 -0.07 -3.10 -1.63
CA LEU A 342 0.44 -3.55 -2.93
C LEU A 342 1.95 -3.82 -2.88
N HIS A 343 2.74 -2.92 -2.29
CA HIS A 343 4.17 -3.13 -2.12
C HIS A 343 4.49 -4.32 -1.22
N ARG A 344 3.77 -4.48 -0.09
CA ARG A 344 3.96 -5.63 0.80
C ARG A 344 3.66 -6.95 0.12
N ARG A 345 2.62 -7.00 -0.73
CA ARG A 345 2.29 -8.19 -1.52
C ARG A 345 3.37 -8.47 -2.58
N SER A 346 3.81 -7.46 -3.31
CA SER A 346 4.91 -7.62 -4.28
C SER A 346 6.19 -8.14 -3.61
N ALA A 347 6.61 -7.52 -2.51
CA ALA A 347 7.82 -7.92 -1.79
C ALA A 347 7.74 -9.37 -1.28
N ALA A 348 6.56 -9.81 -0.87
CA ALA A 348 6.34 -11.20 -0.46
C ALA A 348 6.39 -12.17 -1.66
N LEU A 349 5.87 -11.80 -2.82
CA LEU A 349 6.05 -12.59 -4.05
C LEU A 349 7.52 -12.65 -4.47
N ASP A 350 8.26 -11.55 -4.35
CA ASP A 350 9.71 -11.52 -4.64
C ASP A 350 10.48 -12.40 -3.66
N THR A 351 10.09 -12.40 -2.39
CA THR A 351 10.65 -13.30 -1.38
C THR A 351 10.38 -14.75 -1.75
N LEU A 352 9.15 -15.10 -2.13
CA LEU A 352 8.80 -16.44 -2.58
C LEU A 352 9.62 -16.84 -3.81
N GLU A 353 9.73 -15.97 -4.82
CA GLU A 353 10.51 -16.25 -6.04
C GLU A 353 11.98 -16.51 -5.71
N GLN A 354 12.60 -15.68 -4.87
CA GLN A 354 13.98 -15.87 -4.40
C GLN A 354 14.17 -17.19 -3.65
N LEU A 355 13.17 -17.66 -2.89
CA LEU A 355 13.23 -18.97 -2.23
C LEU A 355 13.26 -20.11 -3.26
N PHE A 356 12.46 -20.01 -4.33
CA PHE A 356 12.46 -21.01 -5.40
C PHE A 356 13.75 -20.99 -6.23
N GLU A 357 14.36 -19.81 -6.44
CA GLU A 357 15.63 -19.67 -7.19
C GLU A 357 16.89 -19.99 -6.35
N GLY A 358 16.82 -19.79 -5.04
CA GLY A 358 17.95 -19.93 -4.11
C GLY A 358 17.94 -21.24 -3.33
N GLU A 359 17.49 -21.21 -2.07
CA GLU A 359 17.50 -22.37 -1.15
C GLU A 359 16.70 -23.57 -1.67
N GLY A 360 15.69 -23.33 -2.52
CA GLY A 360 14.93 -24.35 -3.22
C GLY A 360 15.72 -25.15 -4.26
N ALA A 361 16.93 -24.72 -4.62
CA ALA A 361 17.85 -25.45 -5.49
C ALA A 361 18.66 -26.53 -4.75
N ALA A 362 18.53 -26.65 -3.43
CA ALA A 362 19.16 -27.72 -2.65
C ALA A 362 18.43 -29.08 -2.82
N GLU A 363 19.16 -30.18 -2.65
CA GLU A 363 18.62 -31.55 -2.73
C GLU A 363 17.47 -31.77 -1.73
N TYR A 364 16.37 -32.37 -2.21
CA TYR A 364 15.21 -32.70 -1.38
C TYR A 364 15.42 -34.01 -0.63
N LEU A 365 15.90 -33.98 0.62
CA LEU A 365 15.92 -35.11 1.56
C LEU A 365 16.38 -36.49 0.96
N GLY A 366 17.29 -36.48 -0.03
CA GLY A 366 17.80 -37.68 -0.71
C GLY A 366 17.03 -38.15 -1.96
N GLU A 367 16.07 -37.38 -2.47
CA GLU A 367 15.37 -37.62 -3.74
C GLU A 367 16.08 -36.91 -4.91
N GLU A 368 15.86 -37.39 -6.15
CA GLU A 368 16.50 -36.85 -7.38
C GLU A 368 15.95 -35.48 -7.84
N VAL A 369 15.07 -34.86 -7.05
CA VAL A 369 14.50 -33.53 -7.30
C VAL A 369 14.96 -32.53 -6.24
N THR A 370 15.05 -31.25 -6.60
CA THR A 370 15.21 -30.19 -5.60
C THR A 370 13.89 -29.85 -4.92
N MET A 371 13.94 -29.20 -3.77
CA MET A 371 12.72 -28.75 -3.07
C MET A 371 11.84 -27.84 -3.95
N ALA A 372 12.46 -26.93 -4.71
CA ALA A 372 11.74 -26.08 -5.66
C ALA A 372 11.08 -26.89 -6.78
N GLN A 373 11.77 -27.89 -7.34
CA GLN A 373 11.20 -28.75 -8.39
C GLN A 373 10.00 -29.54 -7.86
N HIS A 374 10.11 -30.10 -6.65
CA HIS A 374 9.03 -30.80 -5.97
C HIS A 374 7.79 -29.90 -5.79
N MET A 375 7.98 -28.72 -5.21
CA MET A 375 6.90 -27.75 -5.00
C MET A 375 6.26 -27.28 -6.33
N LEU A 376 7.07 -27.00 -7.36
CA LEU A 376 6.57 -26.63 -8.69
C LEU A 376 5.79 -27.78 -9.37
N GLN A 377 6.25 -29.02 -9.23
CA GLN A 377 5.55 -30.20 -9.72
C GLN A 377 4.20 -30.38 -9.03
N ALA A 378 4.13 -30.26 -7.70
CA ALA A 378 2.89 -30.37 -6.95
C ALA A 378 1.86 -29.31 -7.40
N GLY A 379 2.29 -28.06 -7.59
CA GLY A 379 1.46 -26.99 -8.13
C GLY A 379 0.97 -27.29 -9.56
N ALA A 380 1.86 -27.74 -10.45
CA ALA A 380 1.51 -28.08 -11.83
C ALA A 380 0.54 -29.27 -11.92
N LEU A 381 0.70 -30.29 -11.06
CA LEU A 381 -0.21 -31.42 -10.98
C LEU A 381 -1.59 -31.03 -10.47
N ALA A 382 -1.66 -30.12 -9.49
CA ALA A 382 -2.92 -29.56 -9.01
C ALA A 382 -3.64 -28.77 -10.12
N GLU A 383 -2.92 -27.93 -10.86
CA GLU A 383 -3.44 -27.18 -12.00
C GLU A 383 -3.96 -28.11 -13.10
N ALA A 384 -3.18 -29.12 -13.47
CA ALA A 384 -3.57 -30.12 -14.47
C ALA A 384 -4.79 -30.95 -14.06
N ALA A 385 -5.00 -31.14 -12.75
CA ALA A 385 -6.18 -31.80 -12.19
C ALA A 385 -7.44 -30.90 -12.17
N GLY A 386 -7.34 -29.63 -12.59
CA GLY A 386 -8.44 -28.67 -12.55
C GLY A 386 -8.81 -28.22 -11.13
N ALA A 387 -7.86 -28.27 -10.20
CA ALA A 387 -8.07 -27.81 -8.83
C ALA A 387 -8.35 -26.29 -8.79
N PRO A 388 -9.13 -25.81 -7.81
CA PRO A 388 -9.38 -24.38 -7.66
C PRO A 388 -8.08 -23.61 -7.34
N PRO A 389 -7.99 -22.30 -7.67
CA PRO A 389 -6.73 -21.54 -7.56
C PRO A 389 -6.07 -21.59 -6.19
N HIS A 390 -6.84 -21.49 -5.10
CA HIS A 390 -6.30 -21.56 -3.74
C HIS A 390 -5.62 -22.91 -3.45
N LEU A 391 -6.12 -24.00 -4.04
CA LEU A 391 -5.57 -25.33 -3.82
C LEU A 391 -4.33 -25.59 -4.68
N VAL A 392 -4.26 -25.00 -5.88
CA VAL A 392 -3.03 -24.94 -6.69
C VAL A 392 -1.94 -24.18 -5.92
N ALA A 393 -2.28 -23.04 -5.32
CA ALA A 393 -1.35 -22.29 -4.47
C ALA A 393 -0.91 -23.10 -3.24
N ALA A 394 -1.83 -23.79 -2.57
CA ALA A 394 -1.50 -24.63 -1.43
C ALA A 394 -0.55 -25.78 -1.82
N ALA A 395 -0.79 -26.45 -2.95
CA ALA A 395 0.10 -27.50 -3.46
C ALA A 395 1.47 -26.93 -3.83
N LEU A 396 1.52 -25.77 -4.48
CA LEU A 396 2.77 -25.09 -4.81
C LEU A 396 3.58 -24.69 -3.56
N LEU A 397 2.92 -24.30 -2.46
CA LEU A 397 3.57 -23.70 -1.29
C LEU A 397 3.68 -24.61 -0.07
N HIS A 398 3.29 -25.89 -0.18
CA HIS A 398 3.13 -26.78 0.98
C HIS A 398 4.39 -26.97 1.83
N ASP A 399 5.57 -26.99 1.19
CA ASP A 399 6.86 -27.22 1.84
C ASP A 399 7.69 -25.94 2.07
N VAL A 400 7.09 -24.75 1.92
CA VAL A 400 7.81 -23.48 2.10
C VAL A 400 8.40 -23.30 3.51
N GLY A 401 7.87 -24.01 4.51
CA GLY A 401 8.38 -23.99 5.88
C GLY A 401 9.79 -24.55 6.05
N HIS A 402 10.32 -25.27 5.04
CA HIS A 402 11.70 -25.77 5.04
C HIS A 402 12.75 -24.66 4.90
N PHE A 403 12.42 -23.54 4.27
CA PHE A 403 13.34 -22.44 3.97
C PHE A 403 13.68 -21.54 5.18
N ASN A 404 12.89 -21.56 6.25
CA ASN A 404 13.18 -20.75 7.45
C ASN A 404 14.23 -21.40 8.40
N GLY A 405 15.24 -22.07 7.85
CA GLY A 405 16.35 -22.66 8.62
C GLY A 405 16.06 -24.03 9.26
N SER A 406 14.97 -24.70 8.87
CA SER A 406 14.48 -25.93 9.52
C SER A 406 14.86 -27.24 8.81
N GLY A 407 15.46 -27.16 7.60
CA GLY A 407 15.82 -28.35 6.81
C GLY A 407 16.87 -29.27 7.47
N LEU A 408 17.78 -28.69 8.27
CA LEU A 408 18.85 -29.44 8.96
C LEU A 408 18.35 -30.28 10.16
N GLU A 409 17.20 -29.95 10.75
CA GLU A 409 16.69 -30.62 11.97
C GLU A 409 16.02 -31.98 11.67
N LEU A 410 15.44 -32.14 10.48
CA LEU A 410 14.85 -33.40 10.01
C LEU A 410 15.88 -34.52 9.86
N MET A 411 17.08 -34.19 9.37
CA MET A 411 18.20 -35.14 9.30
C MET A 411 18.78 -35.52 10.67
N GLN A 412 18.41 -34.79 11.73
CA GLN A 412 18.77 -35.08 13.12
C GLN A 412 17.66 -35.80 13.91
N GLY A 413 16.60 -36.24 13.24
CA GLY A 413 15.53 -37.07 13.83
C GLY A 413 14.52 -36.30 14.70
N ARG A 414 14.37 -34.98 14.50
CA ARG A 414 13.36 -34.15 15.17
C ARG A 414 12.35 -33.64 14.14
N ASP A 415 11.06 -33.68 14.49
CA ASP A 415 10.01 -33.06 13.70
C ASP A 415 10.20 -31.54 13.71
N ASN A 416 10.56 -30.98 12.55
CA ASN A 416 10.85 -29.56 12.36
C ASN A 416 9.57 -28.71 12.21
N ARG A 417 8.38 -29.35 12.27
CA ARG A 417 7.06 -28.70 12.16
C ARG A 417 6.94 -27.75 10.95
N HIS A 418 7.62 -28.06 9.84
CA HIS A 418 7.65 -27.21 8.63
C HIS A 418 6.24 -26.89 8.12
N SER A 419 5.29 -27.83 8.19
CA SER A 419 3.90 -27.58 7.75
C SER A 419 3.23 -26.47 8.56
N HIS A 420 3.41 -26.44 9.88
CA HIS A 420 2.89 -25.39 10.75
C HIS A 420 3.62 -24.07 10.55
N THR A 421 4.95 -24.10 10.54
CA THR A 421 5.80 -22.93 10.35
C THR A 421 5.53 -22.27 8.99
N GLY A 422 5.40 -23.06 7.92
CA GLY A 422 5.07 -22.61 6.58
C GLY A 422 3.67 -21.99 6.53
N ALA A 423 2.65 -22.66 7.08
CA ALA A 423 1.30 -22.13 7.14
C ALA A 423 1.19 -20.82 7.94
N ASP A 424 1.87 -20.74 9.11
CA ASP A 424 1.91 -19.52 9.93
C ASP A 424 2.59 -18.36 9.19
N TRP A 425 3.68 -18.66 8.46
CA TRP A 425 4.42 -17.68 7.65
C TRP A 425 3.60 -17.18 6.45
N LEU A 426 2.88 -18.07 5.77
CA LEU A 426 1.97 -17.77 4.66
C LEU A 426 0.69 -17.03 5.09
N GLY A 427 0.21 -17.27 6.31
CA GLY A 427 -0.99 -16.62 6.87
C GLY A 427 -0.91 -15.10 7.00
N ARG A 428 0.26 -14.51 6.78
CA ARG A 428 0.44 -13.06 6.64
C ARG A 428 -0.13 -12.51 5.33
N TRP A 429 -0.34 -13.37 4.33
CA TRP A 429 -0.77 -12.96 2.99
C TRP A 429 -1.91 -13.80 2.43
N PHE A 430 -2.06 -15.06 2.82
CA PHE A 430 -3.09 -15.95 2.29
C PHE A 430 -4.12 -16.32 3.35
N GLY A 431 -5.36 -16.57 2.90
CA GLY A 431 -6.45 -17.03 3.77
C GLY A 431 -6.34 -18.53 4.13
N PRO A 432 -7.21 -18.99 5.05
CA PRO A 432 -7.25 -20.38 5.52
C PRO A 432 -7.39 -21.42 4.39
N GLU A 433 -8.04 -21.05 3.28
CA GLU A 433 -8.19 -21.89 2.10
C GLU A 433 -6.87 -22.29 1.43
N VAL A 434 -5.80 -21.49 1.62
CA VAL A 434 -4.44 -21.86 1.21
C VAL A 434 -3.67 -22.41 2.41
N THR A 435 -3.74 -21.76 3.57
CA THR A 435 -2.84 -22.08 4.68
C THR A 435 -3.20 -23.36 5.42
N GLU A 436 -4.47 -23.74 5.51
CA GLU A 436 -4.86 -24.96 6.23
C GLU A 436 -4.49 -26.25 5.48
N PRO A 437 -4.67 -26.36 4.15
CA PRO A 437 -4.13 -27.49 3.40
C PRO A 437 -2.60 -27.60 3.55
N VAL A 438 -1.88 -26.48 3.54
CA VAL A 438 -0.44 -26.43 3.85
C VAL A 438 -0.15 -26.90 5.28
N ARG A 439 -0.92 -26.45 6.28
CA ARG A 439 -0.71 -26.85 7.68
C ARG A 439 -0.89 -28.36 7.88
N LEU A 440 -1.88 -28.92 7.20
CA LEU A 440 -2.38 -30.28 7.43
C LEU A 440 -1.76 -31.34 6.52
N HIS A 441 -0.95 -30.98 5.50
CA HIS A 441 -0.45 -31.95 4.52
C HIS A 441 0.38 -33.10 5.15
N VAL A 442 1.16 -32.83 6.21
CA VAL A 442 1.87 -33.86 6.99
C VAL A 442 0.90 -34.80 7.70
N ALA A 443 -0.16 -34.27 8.32
CA ALA A 443 -1.19 -35.07 8.98
C ALA A 443 -1.98 -35.90 7.95
N ALA A 444 -2.22 -35.35 6.75
CA ALA A 444 -2.85 -36.05 5.65
C ALA A 444 -2.06 -37.29 5.21
N LYS A 445 -0.72 -37.25 5.25
CA LYS A 445 0.14 -38.44 5.00
C LYS A 445 -0.12 -39.55 6.02
N ARG A 446 -0.13 -39.20 7.31
CA ARG A 446 -0.42 -40.16 8.41
C ARG A 446 -1.82 -40.75 8.28
N TYR A 447 -2.79 -39.92 7.92
CA TYR A 447 -4.17 -40.32 7.66
C TYR A 447 -4.28 -41.30 6.49
N LEU A 448 -3.71 -40.97 5.33
CA LEU A 448 -3.75 -41.83 4.14
C LEU A 448 -3.10 -43.20 4.39
N CYS A 449 -1.98 -43.24 5.13
CA CYS A 449 -1.35 -44.51 5.53
C CYS A 449 -2.21 -45.38 6.45
N ALA A 450 -3.16 -44.78 7.18
CA ALA A 450 -4.06 -45.50 8.07
C ALA A 450 -5.34 -45.98 7.37
N VAL A 451 -5.88 -45.16 6.46
CA VAL A 451 -7.23 -45.40 5.90
C VAL A 451 -7.24 -45.93 4.47
N GLU A 452 -6.15 -45.81 3.72
CA GLU A 452 -6.04 -46.27 2.33
C GLU A 452 -5.06 -47.44 2.22
N PRO A 453 -5.56 -48.69 2.09
CA PRO A 453 -4.71 -49.86 1.89
C PRO A 453 -3.76 -49.67 0.69
N GLY A 454 -2.49 -50.00 0.86
CA GLY A 454 -1.46 -49.85 -0.18
C GLY A 454 -0.96 -48.41 -0.40
N TYR A 455 -1.43 -47.41 0.36
CA TYR A 455 -0.85 -46.06 0.28
C TYR A 455 0.58 -46.02 0.81
N ARG A 456 0.83 -46.64 1.98
CA ARG A 456 2.17 -46.65 2.60
C ARG A 456 3.24 -47.29 1.71
N GLU A 457 2.87 -48.31 0.93
CA GLU A 457 3.76 -49.01 -0.01
C GLU A 457 4.22 -48.14 -1.18
N ARG A 458 3.51 -47.02 -1.44
CA ARG A 458 3.85 -46.06 -2.50
C ARG A 458 4.71 -44.89 -2.01
N LEU A 459 4.97 -44.79 -0.70
CA LEU A 459 5.81 -43.73 -0.16
C LEU A 459 7.26 -43.90 -0.64
N SER A 460 7.91 -42.78 -0.98
CA SER A 460 9.37 -42.75 -1.12
C SER A 460 10.08 -43.11 0.19
N GLU A 461 11.35 -43.51 0.09
CA GLU A 461 12.17 -43.82 1.28
C GLU A 461 12.24 -42.63 2.26
N ALA A 462 12.38 -41.41 1.73
CA ALA A 462 12.34 -40.17 2.53
C ALA A 462 10.97 -39.96 3.20
N SER A 463 9.88 -40.22 2.49
CA SER A 463 8.51 -40.08 3.03
C SER A 463 8.21 -41.12 4.12
N GLU A 464 8.71 -42.35 3.99
CA GLU A 464 8.60 -43.40 5.02
C GLU A 464 9.50 -43.12 6.24
N TYR A 465 10.68 -42.52 6.04
CA TYR A 465 11.50 -42.03 7.15
C TYR A 465 10.80 -40.93 7.94
N THR A 466 10.30 -39.89 7.27
CA THR A 466 9.61 -38.78 7.92
C THR A 466 8.31 -39.21 8.59
N LEU A 467 7.56 -40.16 8.00
CA LEU A 467 6.37 -40.75 8.63
C LEU A 467 6.68 -41.32 10.03
N ARG A 468 7.81 -42.01 10.19
CA ARG A 468 8.24 -42.57 11.48
C ARG A 468 8.58 -41.49 12.50
N VAL A 469 9.27 -40.43 12.07
CA VAL A 469 9.61 -39.28 12.92
C VAL A 469 8.35 -38.51 13.36
N GLN A 470 7.31 -38.50 12.53
CA GLN A 470 6.05 -37.77 12.74
C GLN A 470 4.97 -38.58 13.49
N GLY A 471 5.32 -39.75 14.04
CA GLY A 471 4.42 -40.56 14.88
C GLY A 471 3.71 -41.71 14.17
N GLY A 472 4.02 -41.98 12.90
CA GLY A 472 3.47 -43.12 12.15
C GLY A 472 2.02 -42.93 11.66
N PRO A 473 1.41 -43.99 11.06
CA PRO A 473 0.00 -43.97 10.66
C PRO A 473 -0.91 -43.65 11.85
N MET A 474 -1.99 -42.92 11.58
CA MET A 474 -2.99 -42.58 12.60
C MET A 474 -3.72 -43.81 13.14
N ASP A 475 -4.13 -43.77 14.40
CA ASP A 475 -5.15 -44.69 14.93
C ASP A 475 -6.58 -44.30 14.46
N GLU A 476 -7.58 -45.14 14.73
CA GLU A 476 -8.96 -44.89 14.30
C GLU A 476 -9.53 -43.56 14.84
N ARG A 477 -9.15 -43.17 16.06
CA ARG A 477 -9.64 -41.94 16.70
C ARG A 477 -8.96 -40.71 16.12
N GLU A 478 -7.65 -40.77 15.90
CA GLU A 478 -6.87 -39.74 15.22
C GLU A 478 -7.39 -39.54 13.79
N ALA A 479 -7.65 -40.62 13.05
CA ALA A 479 -8.14 -40.56 11.68
C ALA A 479 -9.54 -39.93 11.61
N ALA A 480 -10.46 -40.32 12.50
CA ALA A 480 -11.78 -39.69 12.61
C ALA A 480 -11.68 -38.20 12.99
N GLY A 481 -10.76 -37.85 13.89
CA GLY A 481 -10.49 -36.47 14.28
C GLY A 481 -9.96 -35.63 13.13
N PHE A 482 -8.99 -36.15 12.37
CA PHE A 482 -8.43 -35.49 11.19
C PHE A 482 -9.49 -35.28 10.11
N ALA A 483 -10.28 -36.31 9.77
CA ALA A 483 -11.30 -36.23 8.73
C ALA A 483 -12.40 -35.18 9.03
N ALA A 484 -12.58 -34.82 10.30
CA ALA A 484 -13.51 -33.80 10.75
C ALA A 484 -12.95 -32.36 10.72
N LEU A 485 -11.64 -32.17 10.47
CA LEU A 485 -11.03 -30.84 10.44
C LEU A 485 -11.45 -30.08 9.17
N PRO A 486 -11.75 -28.77 9.27
CA PRO A 486 -11.85 -27.90 8.12
C PRO A 486 -10.55 -27.97 7.28
N GLY A 487 -10.68 -28.17 5.97
CA GLY A 487 -9.52 -28.28 5.06
C GLY A 487 -8.87 -29.67 5.00
N ALA A 488 -9.36 -30.69 5.72
CA ALA A 488 -8.79 -32.04 5.69
C ALA A 488 -8.85 -32.70 4.30
N ALA A 489 -9.96 -32.54 3.58
CA ALA A 489 -10.11 -33.07 2.23
C ALA A 489 -9.12 -32.42 1.25
N ASP A 490 -8.94 -31.11 1.36
CA ASP A 490 -8.01 -30.34 0.55
C ASP A 490 -6.55 -30.70 0.89
N ALA A 491 -6.23 -30.89 2.17
CA ALA A 491 -4.93 -31.37 2.61
C ALA A 491 -4.61 -32.78 2.07
N VAL A 492 -5.62 -33.66 1.99
CA VAL A 492 -5.48 -34.97 1.33
C VAL A 492 -5.21 -34.82 -0.15
N ALA A 493 -5.88 -33.89 -0.84
CA ALA A 493 -5.60 -33.62 -2.25
C ALA A 493 -4.16 -33.10 -2.45
N VAL A 494 -3.74 -32.10 -1.66
CA VAL A 494 -2.36 -31.58 -1.64
C VAL A 494 -1.36 -32.71 -1.42
N ARG A 495 -1.57 -33.56 -0.41
CA ARG A 495 -0.64 -34.65 -0.11
C ARG A 495 -0.54 -35.69 -1.24
N ARG A 496 -1.58 -35.87 -2.04
CA ARG A 496 -1.53 -36.75 -3.22
C ARG A 496 -0.67 -36.16 -4.33
N TRP A 497 -0.70 -34.86 -4.56
CA TRP A 497 0.16 -34.21 -5.56
C TRP A 497 1.61 -34.12 -5.10
N ASP A 498 1.82 -33.82 -3.82
CA ASP A 498 3.12 -33.92 -3.13
C ASP A 498 3.76 -35.31 -3.35
N GLU A 499 3.04 -36.42 -3.07
CA GLU A 499 3.62 -37.75 -3.33
C GLU A 499 3.94 -38.03 -4.81
N GLN A 500 3.20 -37.43 -5.74
CA GLN A 500 3.43 -37.57 -7.19
C GLN A 500 4.57 -36.68 -7.70
N ALA A 501 4.94 -35.62 -6.98
CA ALA A 501 5.84 -34.56 -7.41
C ALA A 501 7.33 -34.92 -7.24
N LYS A 502 7.74 -36.08 -7.76
CA LYS A 502 9.08 -36.65 -7.55
C LYS A 502 9.76 -37.12 -8.84
N ASP A 503 9.31 -36.61 -9.99
CA ASP A 503 9.84 -36.99 -11.29
C ASP A 503 10.94 -36.01 -11.74
N ALA A 504 12.21 -36.45 -11.68
CA ALA A 504 13.35 -35.64 -12.11
C ALA A 504 13.32 -35.26 -13.61
N GLY A 505 12.56 -36.00 -14.43
CA GLY A 505 12.39 -35.74 -15.86
C GLY A 505 11.20 -34.85 -16.21
N ALA A 506 10.38 -34.46 -15.23
CA ALA A 506 9.16 -33.69 -15.47
C ALA A 506 9.48 -32.30 -16.04
N ARG A 507 8.79 -31.94 -17.14
CA ARG A 507 8.81 -30.57 -17.68
C ARG A 507 7.72 -29.76 -17.01
N ILE A 508 8.12 -28.91 -16.08
CA ILE A 508 7.21 -28.07 -15.30
C ILE A 508 7.40 -26.58 -15.59
N PRO A 509 6.33 -25.78 -15.49
CA PRO A 509 6.47 -24.33 -15.49
C PRO A 509 7.27 -23.86 -14.27
N GLY A 510 8.03 -22.78 -14.43
CA GLY A 510 8.75 -22.12 -13.32
C GLY A 510 7.83 -21.24 -12.47
N PHE A 511 8.37 -20.66 -11.40
CA PHE A 511 7.60 -19.84 -10.43
C PHE A 511 6.84 -18.69 -11.09
N ALA A 512 7.43 -18.04 -12.11
CA ALA A 512 6.82 -16.93 -12.85
C ALA A 512 5.44 -17.27 -13.46
N HIS A 513 5.17 -18.55 -13.78
CA HIS A 513 3.87 -19.01 -14.26
C HIS A 513 2.79 -18.91 -13.18
N PHE A 514 3.13 -19.25 -11.93
CA PHE A 514 2.20 -19.24 -10.80
C PHE A 514 2.10 -17.87 -10.12
N ARG A 515 3.04 -16.97 -10.35
CA ARG A 515 3.09 -15.64 -9.73
C ARG A 515 1.78 -14.83 -9.88
N PRO A 516 1.11 -14.77 -11.05
CA PRO A 516 -0.19 -14.09 -11.17
C PRO A 516 -1.30 -14.73 -10.34
N LEU A 517 -1.32 -16.07 -10.26
CA LEU A 517 -2.28 -16.81 -9.43
C LEU A 517 -2.08 -16.51 -7.95
N LEU A 518 -0.83 -16.48 -7.48
CA LEU A 518 -0.50 -16.12 -6.10
C LEU A 518 -0.91 -14.68 -5.81
N ALA A 519 -0.58 -13.73 -6.68
CA ALA A 519 -0.92 -12.32 -6.52
C ALA A 519 -2.44 -12.09 -6.37
N ALA A 520 -3.26 -12.85 -7.10
CA ALA A 520 -4.71 -12.77 -7.05
C ALA A 520 -5.32 -13.33 -5.74
N LEU A 521 -4.62 -14.25 -5.06
CA LEU A 521 -5.08 -14.88 -3.82
C LEU A 521 -4.62 -14.13 -2.56
N MET A 522 -3.67 -13.21 -2.68
CA MET A 522 -3.16 -12.46 -1.52
C MET A 522 -4.20 -11.46 -1.00
N CYS A 523 -4.44 -11.51 0.31
CA CYS A 523 -5.38 -10.68 1.06
C CYS A 523 -4.82 -9.31 1.47
#